data_AF-A0A3C1GRY2-F1
#
_entry.id   AF-A0A3C1GRY2-F1
#
_cell.length_a   1.000
_cell.length_b   1.000
_cell.length_c   1.000
_cell.angle_alpha   90.00
_cell.angle_beta   90.00
_cell.angle_gamma   90.00
#
_symmetry.space_group_name_H-M   'P 1'
#
loop_
_entity.id
_entity.type
_entity.pdbx_description
1 polymer ?
#
loop_
_entity_poly.entity_id
_entity_poly.type
_entity_poly.pdbx_seq_one_letter_code
_entity_poly.pdbx_strand_id
1 'polypeptide(L)'
;MTINYQYKNVQAPTKTTLSDEQTAGHADHWRILTDDMSQDVPEWLQQMIEHAAIPKGLNSNVSASDSCLLLSEDQPCHINQVLAMKEGRPERFINAYPCVDSPYGLNCKIERIIANDNSHDAVLRLRSGDGSIIYAFDQLYTANRHQYQQGTSYFINFSAWAHEISISEQNEVIKVE
;
A
#
# COMPACT_ATOMS: atom_id res chain seq x y z
N MET A 1 11.85 -42.31 -12.15
CA MET A 1 10.84 -41.22 -12.04
C MET A 1 11.53 -39.94 -12.48
N THR A 2 11.08 -39.34 -13.57
CA THR A 2 11.65 -38.08 -14.07
C THR A 2 10.75 -36.95 -13.60
N ILE A 3 11.24 -36.10 -12.70
CA ILE A 3 10.51 -34.92 -12.23
C ILE A 3 10.68 -33.85 -13.31
N ASN A 4 9.67 -33.69 -14.16
CA ASN A 4 9.61 -32.58 -15.12
C ASN A 4 9.27 -31.30 -14.35
N TYR A 5 10.28 -30.56 -13.94
CA TYR A 5 10.10 -29.18 -13.50
C TYR A 5 9.70 -28.33 -14.72
N GLN A 6 8.39 -28.08 -14.85
CA GLN A 6 7.92 -27.04 -15.76
C GLN A 6 8.25 -25.68 -15.14
N TYR A 7 9.29 -25.04 -15.66
CA TYR A 7 9.61 -23.66 -15.33
C TYR A 7 8.46 -22.77 -15.85
N LYS A 8 7.59 -22.30 -14.96
CA LYS A 8 6.69 -21.19 -15.29
C LYS A 8 7.53 -19.93 -15.30
N ASN A 9 7.69 -19.31 -16.46
CA ASN A 9 8.26 -17.97 -16.56
C ASN A 9 7.23 -17.00 -15.96
N VAL A 10 7.37 -16.69 -14.67
CA VAL A 10 6.47 -15.78 -13.97
C VAL A 10 6.95 -14.36 -14.18
N GLN A 11 6.15 -13.56 -14.88
CA GLN A 11 6.44 -12.16 -15.15
C GLN A 11 5.89 -11.28 -14.04
N ALA A 12 6.50 -10.10 -13.81
CA ALA A 12 5.93 -9.08 -12.94
C ALA A 12 4.75 -8.37 -13.64
N PRO A 13 3.78 -7.81 -12.91
CA PRO A 13 2.75 -6.96 -13.50
C PRO A 13 3.36 -5.77 -14.24
N THR A 14 2.62 -5.21 -15.20
CA THR A 14 3.04 -4.01 -15.92
C THR A 14 3.28 -2.88 -14.91
N LYS A 15 4.42 -2.18 -14.99
CA LYS A 15 4.72 -1.02 -14.14
C LYS A 15 4.65 0.27 -14.95
N THR A 16 3.99 1.28 -14.39
CA THR A 16 4.02 2.67 -14.87
C THR A 16 4.65 3.50 -13.76
N THR A 17 5.75 4.19 -14.07
CA THR A 17 6.44 5.06 -13.11
C THR A 17 5.90 6.47 -13.21
N LEU A 18 5.58 7.08 -12.07
CA LEU A 18 5.20 8.48 -11.92
C LEU A 18 6.40 9.31 -11.47
N SER A 19 6.45 10.58 -11.89
CA SER A 19 7.34 11.57 -11.28
C SER A 19 6.77 12.12 -9.98
N ASP A 20 7.59 12.87 -9.24
CA ASP A 20 7.18 13.52 -7.99
C ASP A 20 6.05 14.53 -8.23
N GLU A 21 6.06 15.24 -9.36
CA GLU A 21 4.99 16.18 -9.75
C GLU A 21 3.68 15.48 -10.12
N GLN A 22 3.73 14.19 -10.48
CA GLN A 22 2.57 13.38 -10.84
C GLN A 22 1.99 12.62 -9.63
N THR A 23 2.64 12.73 -8.47
CA THR A 23 2.26 12.00 -7.26
C THR A 23 1.62 12.97 -6.27
N ALA A 24 0.38 12.69 -5.88
CA ALA A 24 -0.25 13.42 -4.79
C ALA A 24 0.44 13.04 -3.47
N GLY A 25 0.82 14.01 -2.66
CA GLY A 25 1.36 13.74 -1.33
C GLY A 25 0.28 13.29 -0.35
N HIS A 26 0.64 12.45 0.63
CA HIS A 26 -0.30 12.02 1.69
C HIS A 26 -0.64 13.10 2.70
N ALA A 27 -0.08 14.31 2.56
CA ALA A 27 -0.36 15.45 3.43
C ALA A 27 -1.86 15.71 3.59
N ASP A 28 -2.62 15.61 2.48
CA ASP A 28 -4.05 15.88 2.46
C ASP A 28 -4.87 14.82 3.20
N HIS A 29 -4.37 13.59 3.35
CA HIS A 29 -5.08 12.51 4.06
C HIS A 29 -5.08 12.72 5.58
N TRP A 30 -4.07 13.39 6.15
CA TRP A 30 -4.01 13.64 7.59
C TRP A 30 -5.13 14.56 8.08
N ARG A 31 -5.66 15.42 7.20
CA ARG A 31 -6.81 16.29 7.50
C ARG A 31 -8.09 15.53 7.83
N ILE A 32 -8.16 14.24 7.47
CA ILE A 32 -9.28 13.38 7.89
C ILE A 32 -9.20 13.06 9.39
N LEU A 33 -8.00 13.08 9.96
CA LEU A 33 -7.72 12.61 11.33
C LEU A 33 -7.49 13.75 12.33
N THR A 34 -7.09 14.94 11.87
CA THR A 34 -6.81 16.09 12.74
C THR A 34 -7.00 17.43 12.04
N ASP A 35 -7.37 18.44 12.83
CA ASP A 35 -7.39 19.85 12.45
C ASP A 35 -6.03 20.56 12.67
N ASP A 36 -5.12 20.00 13.46
CA ASP A 36 -3.77 20.55 13.73
C ASP A 36 -2.66 19.56 13.37
N MET A 37 -2.51 19.32 12.07
CA MET A 37 -1.46 18.45 11.52
C MET A 37 -0.04 18.88 11.91
N SER A 38 0.17 20.15 12.27
CA SER A 38 1.50 20.69 12.56
C SER A 38 2.05 20.21 13.91
N GLN A 39 1.15 19.87 14.84
CA GLN A 39 1.49 19.31 16.15
C GLN A 39 1.26 17.80 16.18
N ASP A 40 0.09 17.35 15.72
CA ASP A 40 -0.36 15.98 15.94
C ASP A 40 0.42 14.95 15.10
N VAL A 41 0.65 15.22 13.82
CA VAL A 41 1.31 14.25 12.93
C VAL A 41 2.76 13.98 13.37
N PRO A 42 3.61 14.99 13.67
CA PRO A 42 4.93 14.74 14.24
C PRO A 42 4.92 13.91 15.53
N GLU A 43 3.97 14.17 16.43
CA GLU A 43 3.82 13.41 17.67
C GLU A 43 3.47 11.94 17.40
N TRP A 44 2.49 11.68 16.53
CA TRP A 44 2.10 10.32 16.16
C TRP A 44 3.23 9.55 15.48
N LEU A 45 3.98 10.20 14.57
CA LEU A 45 5.13 9.58 13.92
C LEU A 45 6.22 9.19 14.93
N GLN A 46 6.43 10.02 15.97
CA GLN A 46 7.37 9.71 17.04
C GLN A 46 6.88 8.55 17.90
N GLN A 47 5.63 8.57 18.35
CA GLN A 47 5.02 7.51 19.17
C GLN A 47 5.04 6.16 18.43
N MET A 48 4.73 6.17 17.14
CA MET A 48 4.74 4.98 16.29
C MET A 48 6.09 4.25 16.32
N ILE A 49 7.22 4.97 16.36
CA ILE A 49 8.56 4.37 16.40
C ILE A 49 8.75 3.50 17.66
N GLU A 50 8.10 3.84 18.78
CA GLU A 50 8.22 3.09 20.04
C GLU A 50 7.52 1.72 19.98
N HIS A 51 6.51 1.60 19.11
CA HIS A 51 5.70 0.38 18.92
C HIS A 51 5.88 -0.25 17.53
N ALA A 52 6.85 0.25 16.76
CA ALA A 52 7.04 -0.14 15.38
C ALA A 52 7.37 -1.63 15.24
N ALA A 53 6.67 -2.25 14.29
CA ALA A 53 6.88 -3.60 13.81
C ALA A 53 7.17 -3.57 12.31
N ILE A 54 7.74 -4.68 11.81
CA ILE A 54 7.86 -4.92 10.38
C ILE A 54 6.56 -5.61 9.93
N PRO A 55 5.80 -5.02 8.99
CA PRO A 55 4.55 -5.63 8.56
C PRO A 55 4.80 -6.96 7.86
N LYS A 56 3.88 -7.90 8.03
CA LYS A 56 3.92 -9.18 7.34
C LYS A 56 3.48 -8.98 5.89
N GLY A 57 4.45 -8.86 4.99
CA GLY A 57 4.22 -8.86 3.56
C GLY A 57 3.88 -10.26 2.98
N LEU A 58 3.92 -10.36 1.66
CA LEU A 58 3.73 -11.60 0.90
C LEU A 58 4.80 -12.66 1.23
N ASN A 59 5.99 -12.25 1.68
CA ASN A 59 7.01 -13.11 2.26
C ASN A 59 7.35 -12.62 3.66
N SER A 60 7.63 -13.57 4.54
CA SER A 60 8.08 -13.31 5.92
C SER A 60 9.56 -12.89 6.04
N ASN A 61 10.30 -12.87 4.94
CA ASN A 61 11.72 -12.52 4.94
C ASN A 61 11.91 -11.14 4.31
N VAL A 62 12.25 -10.15 5.14
CA VAL A 62 12.78 -8.86 4.66
C VAL A 62 14.18 -9.12 4.11
N SER A 63 14.42 -8.78 2.84
CA SER A 63 15.77 -8.89 2.29
C SER A 63 16.66 -7.85 2.96
N ALA A 64 17.79 -8.26 3.51
CA ALA A 64 18.80 -7.35 4.05
C ALA A 64 19.39 -6.39 2.99
N SER A 65 19.12 -6.65 1.70
CA SER A 65 19.56 -5.83 0.57
C SER A 65 18.54 -4.77 0.14
N ASP A 66 17.38 -4.68 0.78
CA ASP A 66 16.36 -3.71 0.35
C ASP A 66 16.77 -2.30 0.75
N SER A 67 16.70 -1.37 -0.20
CA SER A 67 17.11 0.03 -0.01
C SER A 67 16.14 0.83 0.86
N CYS A 68 15.01 0.22 1.25
CA CYS A 68 13.97 0.87 2.04
C CYS A 68 13.34 -0.11 3.02
N LEU A 69 12.92 0.42 4.16
CA LEU A 69 12.23 -0.29 5.23
C LEU A 69 10.83 0.28 5.39
N LEU A 70 9.83 -0.60 5.46
CA LEU A 70 8.48 -0.26 5.87
C LEU A 70 8.33 -0.60 7.36
N LEU A 71 8.02 0.41 8.16
CA LEU A 71 7.61 0.27 9.55
C LEU A 71 6.09 0.42 9.62
N SER A 72 5.46 -0.38 10.49
CA SER A 72 4.01 -0.44 10.71
C SER A 72 3.72 -0.71 12.19
N GLU A 73 2.47 -0.72 12.62
CA GLU A 73 2.08 -1.07 13.99
C GLU A 73 1.05 -2.19 13.97
N ASP A 74 0.96 -2.94 15.06
CA ASP A 74 -0.03 -4.01 15.23
C ASP A 74 -1.34 -3.44 15.82
N GLN A 75 -1.87 -2.39 15.20
CA GLN A 75 -3.14 -1.75 15.59
C GLN A 75 -4.05 -1.58 14.37
N PRO A 76 -5.37 -1.80 14.50
CA PRO A 76 -6.29 -1.71 13.36
C PRO A 76 -6.31 -0.35 12.67
N CYS A 77 -6.00 0.73 13.39
CA CYS A 77 -5.72 2.05 12.84
C CYS A 77 -4.29 2.38 13.23
N HIS A 78 -3.42 2.64 12.26
CA HIS A 78 -2.00 2.83 12.50
C HIS A 78 -1.36 3.71 11.44
N ILE A 79 -0.08 4.04 11.63
CA ILE A 79 0.72 4.74 10.64
C ILE A 79 1.76 3.80 10.05
N ASN A 80 1.88 3.83 8.73
CA ASN A 80 3.02 3.23 8.05
C ASN A 80 4.07 4.31 7.77
N GLN A 81 5.34 3.99 8.04
CA GLN A 81 6.48 4.86 7.74
C GLN A 81 7.47 4.15 6.81
N VAL A 82 7.92 4.85 5.77
CA VAL A 82 8.93 4.38 4.84
C VAL A 82 10.24 5.11 5.12
N LEU A 83 11.30 4.34 5.37
CA LEU A 83 12.64 4.84 5.61
C LEU A 83 13.59 4.34 4.52
N ALA A 84 14.46 5.21 4.02
CA ALA A 84 15.60 4.80 3.22
C ALA A 84 16.62 4.07 4.11
N MET A 85 17.21 3.00 3.59
CA MET A 85 18.20 2.19 4.29
C MET A 85 19.54 2.25 3.56
N LYS A 86 20.61 2.42 4.33
CA LYS A 86 21.99 2.38 3.84
C LYS A 86 22.84 1.59 4.81
N GLU A 87 23.52 0.55 4.30
CA GLU A 87 24.38 -0.33 5.10
C GLU A 87 23.66 -0.91 6.34
N GLY A 88 22.38 -1.28 6.16
CA GLY A 88 21.55 -1.87 7.21
C GLY A 88 21.04 -0.88 8.27
N ARG A 89 21.20 0.43 8.06
CA ARG A 89 20.74 1.48 8.97
C ARG A 89 19.76 2.44 8.27
N PRO A 90 18.74 2.97 8.97
CA PRO A 90 17.93 4.05 8.44
C PRO A 90 18.79 5.28 8.15
N GLU A 91 18.69 5.81 6.93
CA GLU A 91 19.41 7.00 6.48
C GLU A 91 18.51 8.24 6.48
N ARG A 92 17.28 8.12 5.95
CA ARG A 92 16.33 9.23 5.89
C ARG A 92 14.89 8.75 5.85
N PHE A 93 13.99 9.62 6.30
CA PHE A 93 12.56 9.49 6.06
C PHE A 93 12.24 9.65 4.56
N ILE A 94 11.32 8.83 4.06
CA ILE A 94 10.80 8.90 2.69
C ILE A 94 9.34 9.36 2.70
N ASN A 95 8.49 8.65 3.44
CA ASN A 95 7.04 8.86 3.38
C ASN A 95 6.35 8.28 4.63
N ALA A 96 5.16 8.78 4.94
CA ALA A 96 4.26 8.20 5.92
C ALA A 96 2.81 8.42 5.54
N TYR A 97 1.95 7.48 5.91
CA TYR A 97 0.55 7.53 5.57
C TYR A 97 -0.30 6.76 6.59
N PRO A 98 -1.53 7.24 6.88
CA PRO A 98 -2.45 6.54 7.76
C PRO A 98 -2.97 5.27 7.09
N CYS A 99 -3.09 4.21 7.87
CA CYS A 99 -3.54 2.90 7.43
C CYS A 99 -4.66 2.41 8.35
N VAL A 100 -5.52 1.58 7.77
CA VAL A 100 -6.55 0.88 8.51
C VAL A 100 -6.61 -0.57 8.02
N ASP A 101 -6.52 -1.50 8.96
CA ASP A 101 -6.67 -2.92 8.69
C ASP A 101 -8.15 -3.25 8.55
N SER A 102 -8.51 -3.73 7.35
CA SER A 102 -9.87 -4.19 7.08
C SER A 102 -9.92 -5.71 7.08
N PRO A 103 -10.89 -6.33 7.76
CA PRO A 103 -11.13 -7.77 7.66
C PRO A 103 -11.78 -8.13 6.31
N TYR A 104 -12.24 -7.16 5.54
CA TYR A 104 -12.95 -7.37 4.29
C TYR A 104 -11.98 -7.31 3.11
N GLY A 105 -12.04 -8.35 2.27
CA GLY A 105 -11.20 -8.45 1.10
C GLY A 105 -11.79 -9.38 0.06
N LEU A 106 -11.21 -9.34 -1.13
CA LEU A 106 -11.54 -10.26 -2.21
C LEU A 106 -10.30 -10.67 -2.99
N ASN A 107 -10.42 -11.81 -3.69
CA ASN A 107 -9.36 -12.29 -4.57
C ASN A 107 -9.32 -11.48 -5.86
N CYS A 108 -8.16 -10.88 -6.13
CA CYS A 108 -7.90 -10.02 -7.27
C CYS A 108 -6.57 -10.37 -7.94
N LYS A 109 -6.45 -10.03 -9.22
CA LYS A 109 -5.17 -10.04 -9.95
C LYS A 109 -4.65 -8.61 -10.08
N ILE A 110 -3.35 -8.43 -9.88
CA ILE A 110 -2.68 -7.16 -10.13
C ILE A 110 -2.37 -7.08 -11.64
N GLU A 111 -3.07 -6.21 -12.37
CA GLU A 111 -2.83 -6.04 -13.82
C GLU A 111 -1.76 -4.99 -14.11
N ARG A 112 -1.70 -3.95 -13.27
CA ARG A 112 -0.72 -2.87 -13.38
C ARG A 112 -0.39 -2.30 -12.00
N ILE A 113 0.85 -1.88 -11.84
CA ILE A 113 1.37 -1.10 -10.72
C ILE A 113 1.67 0.31 -11.26
N ILE A 114 1.07 1.33 -10.66
CA ILE A 114 1.35 2.73 -10.98
C ILE A 114 2.06 3.30 -9.76
N ALA A 115 3.37 3.53 -9.86
CA ALA A 115 4.21 3.78 -8.69
C ALA A 115 5.14 4.98 -8.86
N ASN A 116 5.44 5.66 -7.76
CA ASN A 116 6.56 6.56 -7.66
C ASN A 116 7.66 5.86 -6.83
N ASP A 117 8.81 5.64 -7.47
CA ASP A 117 9.93 4.94 -6.83
C ASP A 117 10.69 5.82 -5.81
N ASN A 118 10.57 7.14 -5.89
CA ASN A 118 11.18 8.06 -4.92
C ASN A 118 10.37 8.13 -3.62
N SER A 119 9.05 8.28 -3.72
CA SER A 119 8.14 8.38 -2.56
C SER A 119 7.66 7.02 -2.05
N HIS A 120 7.93 5.94 -2.80
CA HIS A 120 7.48 4.58 -2.48
C HIS A 120 5.95 4.45 -2.42
N ASP A 121 5.24 5.29 -3.16
CA ASP A 121 3.81 5.18 -3.35
C ASP A 121 3.48 4.26 -4.52
N ALA A 122 2.40 3.48 -4.38
CA ALA A 122 1.83 2.77 -5.50
C ALA A 122 0.31 2.68 -5.43
N VAL A 123 -0.31 2.85 -6.59
CA VAL A 123 -1.69 2.48 -6.85
C VAL A 123 -1.69 1.22 -7.70
N LEU A 124 -2.37 0.17 -7.22
CA LEU A 124 -2.57 -1.05 -7.96
C LEU A 124 -3.85 -0.94 -8.78
N ARG A 125 -3.75 -1.31 -10.05
CA ARG A 125 -4.92 -1.60 -10.88
C ARG A 125 -5.24 -3.08 -10.78
N LEU A 126 -6.30 -3.37 -10.06
CA LEU A 126 -6.75 -4.70 -9.70
C LEU A 126 -7.90 -5.13 -10.61
N ARG A 127 -7.96 -6.43 -10.91
CA ARG A 127 -9.13 -7.07 -11.51
C ARG A 127 -9.65 -8.15 -10.60
N SER A 128 -10.91 -8.04 -10.20
CA SER A 128 -11.64 -9.03 -9.41
C SER A 128 -12.14 -10.20 -10.28
N GLY A 129 -12.60 -11.27 -9.63
CA GLY A 129 -13.10 -12.46 -10.32
C GLY A 129 -14.32 -12.22 -11.22
N ASP A 130 -15.14 -11.21 -10.92
CA ASP A 130 -16.29 -10.79 -11.72
C ASP A 130 -15.91 -9.83 -12.88
N GLY A 131 -14.63 -9.45 -12.99
CA GLY A 131 -14.11 -8.59 -14.03
C GLY A 131 -14.06 -7.10 -13.67
N SER A 132 -14.58 -6.69 -12.50
CA SER A 132 -14.52 -5.30 -12.03
C SER A 132 -13.08 -4.80 -11.92
N ILE A 133 -12.90 -3.51 -12.19
CA ILE A 133 -11.60 -2.82 -12.11
C ILE A 133 -11.58 -1.92 -10.89
N ILE A 134 -10.58 -2.12 -10.05
CA ILE A 134 -10.39 -1.33 -8.82
C ILE A 134 -9.01 -0.70 -8.86
N TYR A 135 -8.94 0.60 -8.58
CA TYR A 135 -7.69 1.30 -8.32
C TYR A 135 -7.59 1.53 -6.82
N ALA A 136 -6.56 0.99 -6.19
CA ALA A 136 -6.38 1.08 -4.75
C ALA A 136 -4.92 1.38 -4.41
N PHE A 137 -4.71 2.26 -3.42
CA PHE A 137 -3.39 2.50 -2.84
C PHE A 137 -2.90 1.23 -2.13
N ASP A 138 -1.63 0.89 -2.34
CA ASP A 138 -1.00 -0.29 -1.77
C ASP A 138 -0.18 0.07 -0.54
N GLN A 139 -0.79 -0.09 0.63
CA GLN A 139 -0.20 0.20 1.93
C GLN A 139 1.09 -0.61 2.20
N LEU A 140 1.29 -1.74 1.50
CA LEU A 140 2.42 -2.65 1.66
C LEU A 140 3.37 -2.66 0.44
N TYR A 141 3.25 -1.70 -0.49
CA TYR A 141 4.05 -1.67 -1.72
C TYR A 141 5.55 -1.78 -1.43
N THR A 142 6.04 -0.99 -0.47
CA THR A 142 7.46 -1.02 -0.06
C THR A 142 7.91 -2.44 0.31
N ALA A 143 7.10 -3.22 1.04
CA ALA A 143 7.47 -4.58 1.42
C ALA A 143 7.28 -5.61 0.30
N ASN A 144 6.28 -5.41 -0.57
CA ASN A 144 5.80 -6.45 -1.48
C ASN A 144 6.22 -6.27 -2.94
N ARG A 145 6.72 -5.10 -3.35
CA ARG A 145 6.93 -4.70 -4.77
C ARG A 145 7.69 -5.72 -5.61
N HIS A 146 8.68 -6.41 -5.04
CA HIS A 146 9.50 -7.41 -5.75
C HIS A 146 8.85 -8.79 -5.88
N GLN A 147 7.69 -8.99 -5.26
CA GLN A 147 7.01 -10.28 -5.12
C GLN A 147 5.73 -10.35 -5.95
N TYR A 148 5.30 -9.22 -6.51
CA TYR A 148 4.13 -9.19 -7.38
C TYR A 148 4.38 -9.93 -8.69
N GLN A 149 3.43 -10.79 -9.02
CA GLN A 149 3.49 -11.70 -10.15
C GLN A 149 2.22 -11.55 -10.98
N GLN A 150 2.40 -11.42 -12.29
CA GLN A 150 1.33 -11.29 -13.24
C GLN A 150 0.52 -12.59 -13.30
N GLY A 151 -0.80 -12.45 -13.33
CA GLY A 151 -1.72 -13.59 -13.41
C GLY A 151 -1.95 -14.32 -12.07
N THR A 152 -1.17 -14.00 -11.03
CA THR A 152 -1.37 -14.51 -9.67
C THR A 152 -2.59 -13.85 -9.03
N SER A 153 -3.40 -14.68 -8.36
CA SER A 153 -4.52 -14.20 -7.55
C SER A 153 -4.02 -13.93 -6.14
N TYR A 154 -4.24 -12.71 -5.67
CA TYR A 154 -3.93 -12.26 -4.32
C TYR A 154 -5.24 -12.03 -3.57
N PHE A 155 -5.29 -12.42 -2.30
CA PHE A 155 -6.35 -11.93 -1.42
C PHE A 155 -6.00 -10.50 -1.00
N ILE A 156 -6.84 -9.55 -1.38
CA ILE A 156 -6.60 -8.12 -1.16
C ILE A 156 -7.63 -7.61 -0.16
N ASN A 157 -7.16 -7.11 0.97
CA ASN A 157 -7.96 -6.41 1.96
C ASN A 157 -8.21 -4.97 1.49
N PHE A 158 -9.47 -4.54 1.50
CA PHE A 158 -9.85 -3.19 1.11
C PHE A 158 -10.26 -2.39 2.33
N SER A 159 -9.62 -1.25 2.52
CA SER A 159 -9.91 -0.30 3.56
C SER A 159 -9.93 1.12 3.00
N ALA A 160 -10.69 2.00 3.64
CA ALA A 160 -10.81 3.39 3.24
C ALA A 160 -11.15 4.26 4.45
N TRP A 161 -10.63 5.47 4.44
CA TRP A 161 -11.09 6.55 5.31
C TRP A 161 -12.19 7.30 4.58
N ALA A 162 -13.26 7.62 5.29
CA ALA A 162 -14.37 8.40 4.75
C ALA A 162 -14.72 9.50 5.75
N HIS A 163 -14.73 10.74 5.27
CA HIS A 163 -15.02 11.95 6.03
C HIS A 163 -16.29 12.59 5.45
N GLU A 164 -17.09 13.26 6.30
CA GLU A 164 -18.33 13.94 5.87
C GLU A 164 -19.34 13.03 5.14
N ILE A 165 -19.43 11.75 5.55
CA ILE A 165 -20.42 10.83 4.98
C ILE A 165 -21.83 11.33 5.32
N SER A 166 -22.60 11.67 4.29
CA SER A 166 -24.04 11.86 4.38
C SER A 166 -24.78 10.63 3.87
N ILE A 167 -26.02 10.45 4.33
CA ILE A 167 -26.90 9.43 3.76
C ILE A 167 -27.23 9.86 2.33
N SER A 168 -27.01 8.98 1.36
CA SER A 168 -27.46 9.18 -0.02
C SER A 168 -28.99 9.27 -0.06
N GLU A 169 -29.54 10.16 -0.87
CA GLU A 169 -30.99 10.23 -1.06
C GLU A 169 -31.50 8.91 -1.71
N GLN A 170 -32.62 8.37 -1.23
CA GLN A 170 -33.15 7.07 -1.71
C GLN A 170 -33.48 7.05 -3.21
N ASN A 171 -33.61 8.22 -3.84
CA ASN A 171 -33.88 8.40 -5.25
C ASN A 171 -32.62 8.55 -6.12
N GLU A 172 -31.43 8.60 -5.51
CA GLU A 172 -30.17 8.63 -6.24
C GLU A 172 -29.89 7.25 -6.83
N VAL A 173 -29.61 7.24 -8.13
CA VAL A 173 -29.26 6.03 -8.87
C VAL A 173 -27.81 6.17 -9.32
N ILE A 174 -26.96 5.22 -8.90
CA ILE A 174 -25.61 5.10 -9.44
C ILE A 174 -25.73 4.68 -10.90
N LYS A 175 -25.47 5.61 -11.82
CA LYS A 175 -25.33 5.29 -13.24
C LYS A 175 -23.94 4.71 -13.46
N VAL A 176 -23.90 3.47 -13.90
CA VAL A 176 -22.67 2.82 -14.39
C VAL A 176 -22.73 2.91 -15.91
N GLU A 177 -21.86 3.73 -16.50
CA GLU A 177 -21.66 3.83 -17.96
C GLU A 177 -20.60 2.84 -18.45
#